data_AF-A0A6I0JTT4-F1
#
_entry.id   AF-A0A6I0JTT4-F1
#
_cell.length_a   1.000
_cell.length_b   1.000
_cell.length_c   1.000
_cell.angle_alpha   90.00
_cell.angle_beta   90.00
_cell.angle_gamma   90.00
#
_symmetry.space_group_name_H-M   'P 1'
#
loop_
_entity.id
_entity.type
_entity.pdbx_description
1 polymer ?
#
loop_
_entity_poly.entity_id
_entity_poly.type
_entity_poly.pdbx_seq_one_letter_code
_entity_poly.pdbx_strand_id
1 'polypeptide(L)'
;MKKLYFFTMLAAMLFAVTNVMAQKANFKPANLKGIWQLCHYVSESPDAPGVLKPSNTFKVLSDDGRIVNFTIRPGADAIITGYGSYE
;
A
#
# COMPACT_ATOMS: atom_id res chain seq x y z
N MET A 1 16.08 46.91 13.17
CA MET A 1 15.70 46.22 14.42
C MET A 1 14.22 45.83 14.44
N LYS A 2 13.25 46.77 14.50
CA LYS A 2 11.80 46.46 14.58
C LYS A 2 11.23 45.55 13.46
N LYS A 3 11.62 45.75 12.20
CA LYS A 3 11.15 44.90 11.08
C LYS A 3 11.66 43.46 11.17
N LEU A 4 12.90 43.24 11.61
CA LEU A 4 13.47 41.90 11.75
C LEU A 4 12.76 41.12 12.86
N TYR A 5 12.46 41.78 13.99
CA TYR A 5 11.65 41.19 15.06
C TYR A 5 10.23 40.82 14.62
N PHE A 6 9.63 41.61 13.72
CA PHE A 6 8.32 41.31 13.17
C PHE A 6 8.37 40.05 12.30
N PHE A 7 9.37 39.92 11.42
CA PHE A 7 9.53 38.72 10.59
C PHE A 7 9.89 37.48 11.42
N THR A 8 10.70 37.61 12.46
CA THR A 8 11.03 36.48 13.34
C THR A 8 9.84 36.05 14.20
N MET A 9 9.04 36.99 14.71
CA MET A 9 7.78 36.68 15.41
C MET A 9 6.75 36.03 14.48
N LEU A 10 6.59 36.54 13.26
CA LEU A 10 5.66 35.98 12.29
C LEU A 10 6.07 34.55 11.87
N ALA A 11 7.36 34.31 11.65
CA ALA A 11 7.88 32.97 11.40
C ALA A 11 7.62 32.04 12.60
N ALA A 12 7.91 32.48 13.83
CA ALA A 12 7.65 31.69 15.04
C ALA A 12 6.15 31.33 15.19
N MET A 13 5.25 32.28 14.90
CA MET A 13 3.81 32.03 14.91
C MET A 13 3.38 31.05 13.82
N LEU A 14 3.93 31.16 12.60
CA LEU A 14 3.63 30.23 11.51
C LEU A 14 4.13 28.81 11.81
N PHE A 15 5.33 28.67 12.37
CA PHE A 15 5.88 27.38 12.78
C PHE A 15 5.11 26.76 13.96
N ALA A 16 4.54 27.57 14.87
CA ALA A 16 3.69 27.10 15.96
C ALA A 16 2.34 26.48 15.48
N VAL A 17 1.92 26.75 14.23
CA VAL A 17 0.67 26.23 13.65
C VAL A 17 0.90 24.99 12.76
N THR A 18 2.14 24.48 12.67
CA THR A 18 2.49 23.35 11.78
C THR A 18 2.06 21.96 12.26
N ASN A 19 1.22 21.86 13.31
CA ASN A 19 0.52 20.61 13.63
C ASN A 19 -0.65 20.37 12.65
N VAL A 20 -0.39 20.46 11.34
CA VAL A 20 -1.27 19.89 10.31
C VAL A 20 -1.15 18.39 10.48
N MET A 21 -1.93 17.85 11.42
CA MET A 21 -2.19 16.42 11.49
C MET A 21 -2.64 16.03 10.09
N ALA A 22 -1.86 15.16 9.42
CA ALA A 22 -2.35 14.47 8.25
C ALA A 22 -3.77 13.99 8.57
N GLN A 23 -4.75 14.32 7.73
CA GLN A 23 -6.14 13.97 7.97
C GLN A 23 -6.19 12.49 8.37
N LYS A 24 -6.51 12.22 9.65
CA LYS A 24 -6.98 10.91 10.06
C LYS A 24 -8.33 10.75 9.38
N ALA A 25 -8.30 10.35 8.10
CA ALA A 25 -9.50 10.02 7.39
C ALA A 25 -10.14 8.85 8.17
N ASN A 26 -11.41 9.02 8.56
CA ASN A 26 -12.19 7.91 9.09
C ASN A 26 -12.41 6.92 7.94
N PHE A 27 -11.51 5.96 7.81
CA PHE A 27 -11.63 4.93 6.78
C PHE A 27 -12.78 4.00 7.12
N LYS A 28 -13.65 3.73 6.15
CA LYS A 28 -14.58 2.60 6.26
C LYS A 28 -13.76 1.32 6.10
N PRO A 29 -13.82 0.37 7.06
CA PRO A 29 -13.07 -0.88 6.94
C PRO A 29 -13.43 -1.59 5.64
N ALA A 30 -12.42 -1.93 4.84
CA ALA A 30 -12.58 -2.75 3.65
C ALA A 30 -12.45 -4.23 4.01
N ASN A 31 -13.10 -5.11 3.23
CA ASN A 31 -12.93 -6.55 3.40
C ASN A 31 -11.61 -7.02 2.75
N LEU A 32 -10.49 -6.71 3.41
CA LEU A 32 -9.14 -7.05 2.95
C LEU A 32 -8.74 -8.48 3.33
N LYS A 33 -9.25 -8.98 4.46
CA LYS A 33 -8.95 -10.31 4.96
C LYS A 33 -9.27 -11.36 3.89
N GLY A 34 -8.30 -12.22 3.61
CA GLY A 34 -8.49 -13.32 2.68
C GLY A 34 -7.21 -13.79 2.03
N ILE A 35 -7.36 -14.79 1.16
CA ILE A 35 -6.31 -15.26 0.29
C ILE A 35 -6.59 -14.66 -1.09
N TRP A 36 -5.70 -13.79 -1.53
CA TRP A 36 -5.77 -13.11 -2.81
C TRP A 36 -4.83 -13.78 -3.79
N GLN A 37 -5.31 -14.09 -4.98
CA GLN A 37 -4.50 -14.59 -6.07
C GLN A 37 -4.11 -13.43 -6.99
N LEU A 38 -2.82 -13.30 -7.28
CA LEU A 38 -2.34 -12.34 -8.28
C LEU A 38 -2.90 -12.73 -9.64
N CYS A 39 -3.31 -11.74 -10.43
CA CYS A 39 -3.76 -11.93 -11.81
C CYS A 39 -2.90 -11.11 -12.77
N HIS A 40 -2.93 -11.48 -14.04
CA HIS A 40 -2.32 -10.73 -15.14
C HIS A 40 -3.24 -10.76 -16.36
N TYR A 41 -3.01 -9.87 -17.32
CA TYR A 41 -3.77 -9.84 -18.57
C TYR A 41 -3.02 -10.62 -19.65
N VAL A 42 -3.73 -11.52 -20.34
CA VAL A 42 -3.18 -12.32 -21.44
C VAL A 42 -3.90 -11.97 -22.73
N SER A 43 -3.15 -11.64 -23.77
CA SER A 43 -3.66 -11.41 -25.11
C SER A 43 -2.93 -12.30 -26.10
N GLU A 44 -3.65 -12.82 -27.09
CA GLU A 44 -3.08 -13.55 -28.23
C GLU A 44 -2.60 -12.61 -29.34
N SER A 45 -2.96 -11.31 -29.26
CA SER A 45 -2.55 -10.28 -30.21
C SER A 45 -1.82 -9.14 -29.50
N PRO A 46 -0.68 -8.64 -30.03
CA PRO A 46 0.04 -7.53 -29.43
C PRO A 46 -0.78 -6.23 -29.41
N ASP A 47 -1.74 -6.09 -30.32
CA ASP A 47 -2.52 -4.86 -30.50
C ASP A 47 -3.88 -4.90 -29.79
N ALA A 48 -4.20 -6.00 -29.09
CA ALA A 48 -5.46 -6.17 -28.39
C ALA A 48 -5.25 -6.17 -26.86
N PRO A 49 -6.13 -5.51 -26.08
CA PRO A 49 -6.14 -5.66 -24.63
C PRO A 49 -6.35 -7.12 -24.22
N GLY A 50 -5.61 -7.56 -23.21
CA GLY A 50 -5.72 -8.94 -22.71
C GLY A 50 -6.94 -9.17 -21.83
N VAL A 51 -7.22 -10.46 -21.57
CA VAL A 51 -8.24 -10.91 -20.62
C VAL A 51 -7.58 -11.26 -19.29
N LEU A 52 -8.25 -10.94 -18.18
CA LEU A 52 -7.76 -11.24 -16.84
C LEU A 52 -7.64 -12.76 -16.65
N LYS A 53 -6.45 -13.21 -16.24
CA LYS A 53 -6.16 -14.61 -15.92
C LYS A 53 -5.44 -14.70 -14.56
N PRO A 54 -5.73 -15.75 -13.77
CA PRO A 54 -5.03 -15.98 -12.52
C PRO A 54 -3.57 -16.35 -12.76
N SER A 55 -2.70 -15.92 -11.84
CA SER A 55 -1.27 -16.24 -11.79
C SER A 55 -0.96 -17.24 -10.67
N ASN A 56 0.31 -17.54 -10.46
CA ASN A 56 0.81 -18.49 -9.47
C ASN A 56 1.26 -17.86 -8.13
N THR A 57 1.07 -16.56 -7.95
CA THR A 57 1.43 -15.84 -6.72
C THR A 57 0.20 -15.54 -5.88
N PHE A 58 0.32 -15.71 -4.58
CA PHE A 58 -0.73 -15.50 -3.60
C PHE A 58 -0.29 -14.50 -2.54
N LYS A 59 -1.25 -13.73 -2.03
CA LYS A 59 -1.12 -12.85 -0.87
C LYS A 59 -2.14 -13.28 0.17
N VAL A 60 -1.65 -13.63 1.36
CA VAL A 60 -2.50 -13.94 2.52
C VAL A 60 -2.56 -12.70 3.39
N LEU A 61 -3.78 -12.22 3.66
CA LEU A 61 -4.08 -11.18 4.64
C LEU A 61 -4.88 -11.82 5.77
N SER A 62 -4.22 -12.05 6.91
CA SER A 62 -4.77 -12.77 8.04
C SER A 62 -5.58 -11.88 8.97
N ASP A 63 -6.43 -12.48 9.80
CA ASP A 63 -7.24 -11.78 10.80
C ASP A 63 -6.42 -11.01 11.83
N ASP A 64 -5.20 -11.46 12.13
CA ASP A 64 -4.30 -10.86 13.11
C ASP A 64 -3.38 -9.78 12.50
N GLY A 65 -3.70 -9.27 11.31
CA GLY A 65 -2.98 -8.16 10.69
C GLY A 65 -1.63 -8.56 10.08
N ARG A 66 -1.42 -9.83 9.75
CA ARG A 66 -0.20 -10.29 9.05
C ARG A 66 -0.41 -10.41 7.55
N ILE A 67 0.65 -10.14 6.81
CA ILE A 67 0.71 -10.32 5.37
C ILE A 67 1.83 -11.30 5.01
N VAL A 68 1.53 -12.23 4.10
CA VAL A 68 2.53 -13.14 3.49
C VAL A 68 2.27 -13.22 2.00
N ASN A 69 3.32 -13.03 1.19
CA ASN A 69 3.31 -13.30 -0.23
C ASN A 69 4.10 -14.58 -0.50
N PHE A 70 3.54 -15.47 -1.32
CA PHE A 70 4.26 -16.66 -1.77
C PHE A 70 3.92 -17.00 -3.22
N THR A 71 4.82 -17.71 -3.89
CA THR A 71 4.66 -18.10 -5.29
C THR A 71 4.80 -19.61 -5.43
N ILE A 72 3.81 -20.23 -6.09
CA ILE A 72 3.86 -21.64 -6.48
C ILE A 72 4.81 -21.79 -7.66
N ARG A 73 5.81 -22.68 -7.52
CA ARG A 73 6.72 -23.04 -8.60
C ARG A 73 6.32 -24.43 -9.11
N PRO A 74 5.81 -24.58 -10.35
CA PRO A 74 5.45 -25.90 -10.86
C PRO A 74 6.63 -26.87 -10.79
N GLY A 75 6.42 -28.04 -10.19
CA GLY A 75 7.46 -29.07 -10.02
C GLY A 75 8.50 -28.80 -8.92
N ALA A 76 8.32 -27.77 -8.09
CA ALA A 76 9.18 -27.46 -6.96
C ALA A 76 8.37 -26.94 -5.77
N ASP A 77 9.03 -26.79 -4.62
CA ASP A 77 8.39 -26.17 -3.46
C ASP A 77 8.06 -24.71 -3.73
N ALA A 78 6.91 -24.29 -3.21
CA ALA A 78 6.53 -22.88 -3.17
C ALA A 78 7.52 -22.08 -2.32
N ILE A 79 7.67 -20.80 -2.64
CA ILE A 79 8.59 -19.91 -1.93
C ILE A 79 7.84 -18.72 -1.34
N ILE A 80 8.16 -18.35 -0.10
CA ILE A 80 7.75 -17.06 0.48
C ILE A 80 8.63 -15.99 -0.14
N THR A 81 8.01 -14.94 -0.69
CA THR A 81 8.70 -13.83 -1.36
C THR A 81 8.63 -12.52 -0.57
N GLY A 82 7.79 -12.46 0.47
CA GLY A 82 7.73 -11.35 1.40
C GLY A 82 6.73 -11.58 2.51
N TYR A 83 6.94 -10.94 3.65
CA TYR A 83 6.06 -11.03 4.81
C TYR A 83 6.12 -9.75 5.65
N GLY A 84 5.13 -9.52 6.50
CA GLY A 84 5.07 -8.36 7.39
C GLY A 84 3.72 -8.23 8.11
N SER A 85 3.40 -7.01 8.52
CA SER A 85 2.07 -6.63 9.03
C SER A 85 1.35 -5.68 8.06
N TYR A 86 0.03 -5.59 8.17
CA TYR A 86 -0.81 -4.63 7.44
C TYR A 86 -1.85 -4.00 8.39
N GLU A 87 -2.32 -2.81 8.03
CA GLU A 87 -3.33 -2.02 8.74
C GLU A 87 -4.40 -1.52 7.76
#